data_AF-B1Q1T9-F1
#
_entry.id   AF-B1Q1T9-F1
#
_cell.length_a   1.000
_cell.length_b   1.000
_cell.length_c   1.000
_cell.angle_alpha   90.00
_cell.angle_beta   90.00
_cell.angle_gamma   90.00
#
_symmetry.space_group_name_H-M   'P 1'
#
loop_
_entity.id
_entity.type
_entity.pdbx_description
1 polymer ?
#
loop_
_entity_poly.entity_id
_entity_poly.type
_entity_poly.pdbx_seq_one_letter_code
_entity_poly.pdbx_strand_id
1 'polypeptide(L)'
;ELKFGVEGRAALLAGVETLVKAVATTLGPKGRNVLIESAYGSPKITKDGVTVARAISLKDKFENLGARLIQDVASKTNETAGDGTTTATVLAKSIFSETVKNVAAGCNPMDLRRGTQAAVEAVVEFLQKNKRDITTSEEIAQVATISANGDTHIGKLIANAMEKVGKEGVITVKEGKTMEDELDITEGMRFDRGYVSPYFITDTKSQKVEFEKPLILLSEKKISNVQDIIPALEASTQLRRPLVIIAEDIDGEALAVCILNKLRGQLQVAAVKAPGFGDNRKSILGDLGILTNATVFT
;
A
#
# COMPACT_ATOMS: atom_id res chain seq x y z
N GLU A 1 -26.15 28.68 -12.91
CA GLU A 1 -26.01 29.89 -12.09
C GLU A 1 -24.57 30.35 -12.15
N LEU A 2 -24.33 31.65 -12.21
CA LEU A 2 -22.99 32.25 -12.26
C LEU A 2 -22.87 33.23 -11.10
N LYS A 3 -21.77 33.16 -10.35
CA LYS A 3 -21.43 34.11 -9.28
C LYS A 3 -20.10 34.77 -9.62
N PHE A 4 -20.01 36.09 -9.44
CA PHE A 4 -18.86 36.89 -9.81
C PHE A 4 -18.23 37.59 -8.62
N GLY A 5 -16.97 37.97 -8.76
CA GLY A 5 -16.27 38.85 -7.82
C GLY A 5 -16.29 38.36 -6.37
N VAL A 6 -16.71 39.24 -5.47
CA VAL A 6 -16.68 39.02 -4.02
C VAL A 6 -17.66 37.92 -3.59
N GLU A 7 -18.88 37.90 -4.15
CA GLU A 7 -19.91 36.93 -3.79
C GLU A 7 -19.50 35.50 -4.13
N GLY A 8 -18.88 35.29 -5.30
CA GLY A 8 -18.35 33.98 -5.69
C GLY A 8 -17.24 33.51 -4.75
N ARG A 9 -16.31 34.40 -4.38
CA ARG A 9 -15.21 34.06 -3.47
C ARG A 9 -15.68 33.81 -2.03
N ALA A 10 -16.69 34.55 -1.57
CA ALA A 10 -17.28 34.34 -0.25
C ALA A 10 -17.95 32.96 -0.15
N ALA A 11 -18.69 32.54 -1.19
CA ALA A 11 -19.28 31.20 -1.25
C ALA A 11 -18.20 30.10 -1.26
N LEU A 12 -17.11 30.27 -2.03
CA LEU A 12 -15.98 29.33 -2.00
C LEU A 12 -15.34 29.25 -0.61
N LEU A 13 -15.11 30.40 0.02
CA LEU A 13 -14.51 30.47 1.35
C LEU A 13 -15.37 29.77 2.41
N ALA A 14 -16.70 29.95 2.37
CA ALA A 14 -17.62 29.26 3.28
C ALA A 14 -17.51 27.72 3.16
N GLY A 15 -17.38 27.21 1.94
CA GLY A 15 -17.15 25.79 1.69
C GLY A 15 -15.81 25.28 2.21
N VAL A 16 -14.74 26.03 1.94
CA VAL A 16 -13.39 25.75 2.48
C VAL A 16 -13.39 25.71 4.00
N GLU A 17 -14.01 26.70 4.65
CA GLU A 17 -14.08 26.79 6.11
C GLU A 17 -14.88 25.63 6.72
N THR A 18 -15.99 25.25 6.09
CA THR A 18 -16.82 24.14 6.57
C THR A 18 -16.03 22.82 6.56
N LEU A 19 -15.32 22.53 5.46
CA LEU A 19 -14.51 21.31 5.36
C LEU A 19 -13.35 21.33 6.35
N VAL A 20 -12.61 22.44 6.42
CA VAL A 20 -11.42 22.56 7.28
C VAL A 20 -11.82 22.52 8.75
N LYS A 21 -12.99 23.05 9.12
CA LYS A 21 -13.50 22.96 10.50
C LYS A 21 -13.70 21.52 10.95
N ALA A 22 -14.12 20.63 10.05
CA ALA A 22 -14.23 19.20 10.35
C ALA A 22 -12.84 18.55 10.45
N VAL A 23 -11.99 18.76 9.43
CA VAL A 23 -10.67 18.12 9.33
C VAL A 23 -9.71 18.60 10.43
N ALA A 24 -9.71 19.89 10.77
CA ALA A 24 -8.82 20.46 11.79
C ALA A 24 -9.03 19.89 13.19
N THR A 25 -10.21 19.32 13.48
CA THR A 25 -10.45 18.67 14.78
C THR A 25 -9.62 17.41 14.98
N THR A 26 -9.08 16.82 13.91
CA THR A 26 -8.24 15.62 13.98
C THR A 26 -6.75 15.92 14.14
N LEU A 27 -6.34 17.20 14.11
CA LEU A 27 -4.94 17.58 14.13
C LEU A 27 -4.26 17.30 15.48
N GLY A 28 -3.12 16.61 15.43
CA GLY A 28 -2.20 16.42 16.55
C GLY A 28 -2.65 15.38 17.59
N PRO A 29 -1.90 15.23 18.69
CA PRO A 29 -2.09 14.15 19.67
C PRO A 29 -3.42 14.25 20.46
N LYS A 30 -3.96 15.47 20.56
CA LYS A 30 -5.28 15.75 21.17
C LYS A 30 -6.40 15.85 20.13
N GLY A 31 -6.13 15.43 18.89
CA GLY A 31 -7.11 15.33 17.82
C GLY A 31 -8.24 14.38 18.21
N ARG A 32 -9.46 14.78 17.87
CA ARG A 32 -10.69 14.03 18.14
C ARG A 32 -11.05 13.13 16.98
N ASN A 33 -11.82 12.09 17.28
CA ASN A 33 -12.37 11.21 16.25
C ASN A 33 -13.53 11.90 15.54
N VAL A 34 -13.61 11.70 14.23
CA VAL A 34 -14.75 12.07 13.41
C VAL A 34 -15.52 10.81 13.04
N LEU A 35 -16.84 10.86 13.23
CA LEU A 35 -17.75 9.81 12.80
C LEU A 35 -18.27 10.13 11.40
N ILE A 36 -18.16 9.15 10.50
CA ILE A 36 -18.59 9.26 9.11
C ILE A 36 -19.66 8.18 8.88
N GLU A 37 -20.82 8.60 8.40
CA GLU A 37 -21.89 7.69 7.99
C GLU A 37 -21.43 6.86 6.78
N SER A 38 -21.72 5.56 6.83
CA SER A 38 -21.52 4.65 5.70
C SER A 38 -22.89 4.30 5.12
N ALA A 39 -23.00 4.26 3.79
CA ALA A 39 -24.24 3.85 3.10
C ALA A 39 -24.64 2.40 3.44
N TYR A 40 -23.67 1.58 3.85
CA TYR A 40 -23.89 0.19 4.27
C TYR A 40 -23.00 -0.13 5.48
N GLY A 41 -23.57 -0.87 6.44
CA GLY A 41 -22.85 -1.33 7.63
C GLY A 41 -22.65 -0.25 8.70
N SER A 42 -21.63 -0.43 9.53
CA SER A 42 -21.34 0.43 10.68
C SER A 42 -20.68 1.75 10.25
N PRO A 43 -20.89 2.85 11.00
CA PRO A 43 -20.23 4.12 10.74
C PRO A 43 -18.71 4.00 10.89
N LYS A 44 -17.96 4.73 10.07
CA LYS A 44 -16.50 4.77 10.12
C LYS A 44 -16.05 5.81 11.14
N ILE A 45 -15.22 5.41 12.09
CA ILE A 45 -14.58 6.29 13.06
C ILE A 45 -13.14 6.52 12.60
N THR A 46 -12.73 7.77 12.43
CA THR A 46 -11.38 8.06 11.93
C THR A 46 -10.79 9.35 12.50
N LYS A 47 -9.46 9.41 12.57
CA LYS A 47 -8.67 10.64 12.76
C LYS A 47 -7.93 11.07 11.49
N ASP A 48 -8.03 10.29 10.43
CA ASP A 48 -7.36 10.60 9.17
C ASP A 48 -8.07 11.75 8.44
N GLY A 49 -7.32 12.84 8.24
CA GLY A 49 -7.80 14.05 7.59
C GLY A 49 -8.22 13.84 6.14
N VAL A 50 -7.59 12.94 5.39
CA VAL A 50 -7.98 12.71 3.98
C VAL A 50 -9.28 11.93 3.87
N THR A 51 -9.49 10.94 4.74
CA THR A 51 -10.77 10.23 4.83
C THR A 51 -11.90 11.18 5.23
N VAL A 52 -11.68 12.05 6.22
CA VAL A 52 -12.68 13.06 6.63
C VAL A 52 -12.96 14.04 5.49
N ALA A 53 -11.93 14.57 4.84
CA ALA A 53 -12.08 15.51 3.74
C ALA A 53 -12.92 14.90 2.60
N ARG A 54 -12.65 13.65 2.21
CA ARG A 54 -13.35 12.95 1.12
C ARG A 54 -14.83 12.67 1.42
N ALA A 55 -15.19 12.51 2.68
CA ALA A 55 -16.58 12.26 3.07
C ALA A 55 -17.48 13.50 3.01
N ILE A 56 -16.90 14.70 2.97
CA ILE A 56 -17.65 15.95 3.02
C ILE A 56 -18.14 16.31 1.62
N SER A 57 -19.44 16.47 1.47
CA SER A 57 -20.08 16.99 0.25
C SER A 57 -21.14 17.99 0.66
N LEU A 58 -21.05 19.21 0.12
CA LEU A 58 -21.95 20.30 0.48
C LEU A 58 -23.10 20.39 -0.53
N LYS A 59 -24.28 20.77 -0.04
CA LYS A 59 -25.49 20.89 -0.87
C LYS A 59 -25.41 22.07 -1.84
N ASP A 60 -24.86 23.21 -1.38
CA ASP A 60 -24.62 24.36 -2.25
C ASP A 60 -23.47 24.07 -3.22
N LYS A 61 -23.68 24.30 -4.51
CA LYS A 61 -22.72 23.94 -5.55
C LYS A 61 -21.43 24.76 -5.49
N PHE A 62 -21.51 26.03 -5.09
CA PHE A 62 -20.34 26.91 -5.02
C PHE A 62 -19.52 26.63 -3.77
N GLU A 63 -20.17 26.43 -2.62
CA GLU A 63 -19.48 25.97 -1.40
C GLU A 63 -18.83 24.61 -1.63
N ASN A 64 -19.53 23.68 -2.28
CA ASN A 64 -18.98 22.36 -2.58
C ASN A 64 -17.76 22.44 -3.51
N LEU A 65 -17.71 23.41 -4.42
CA LEU A 65 -16.54 23.63 -5.27
C LEU A 65 -15.32 24.07 -4.43
N GLY A 66 -15.53 24.95 -3.44
CA GLY A 66 -14.50 25.33 -2.48
C GLY A 66 -14.00 24.14 -1.64
N ALA A 67 -14.93 23.30 -1.16
CA ALA A 67 -14.59 22.07 -0.44
C ALA A 67 -13.75 21.10 -1.31
N ARG A 68 -14.15 20.89 -2.57
CA ARG A 68 -13.42 20.02 -3.52
C ARG A 68 -11.99 20.48 -3.76
N LEU A 69 -11.75 21.79 -3.90
CA LEU A 69 -10.39 22.30 -4.06
C LEU A 69 -9.47 21.93 -2.89
N ILE A 70 -9.99 21.90 -1.65
CA ILE A 70 -9.22 21.49 -0.47
C ILE A 70 -9.09 19.96 -0.39
N GLN A 71 -10.08 19.22 -0.84
CA GLN A 71 -9.99 17.75 -0.97
C GLN A 71 -8.87 17.34 -1.92
N ASP A 72 -8.69 18.07 -3.02
CA ASP A 72 -7.61 17.85 -3.98
C ASP A 72 -6.24 18.12 -3.34
N VAL A 73 -6.11 19.20 -2.56
CA VAL A 73 -4.89 19.48 -1.78
C VAL A 73 -4.58 18.33 -0.82
N ALA A 74 -5.56 17.89 -0.02
CA ALA A 74 -5.37 16.80 0.93
C ALA A 74 -5.00 15.48 0.22
N SER A 75 -5.66 15.16 -0.89
CA SER A 75 -5.41 13.94 -1.66
C SER A 75 -4.02 13.96 -2.29
N LYS A 76 -3.60 15.10 -2.87
CA LYS A 76 -2.28 15.22 -3.48
C LYS A 76 -1.16 15.13 -2.44
N THR A 77 -1.34 15.72 -1.27
CA THR A 77 -0.41 15.56 -0.14
C THR A 77 -0.30 14.10 0.29
N ASN A 78 -1.44 13.40 0.41
CA ASN A 78 -1.45 11.99 0.78
C ASN A 78 -0.73 11.10 -0.27
N GLU A 79 -0.98 11.33 -1.55
CA GLU A 79 -0.33 10.59 -2.64
C GLU A 79 1.19 10.80 -2.67
N THR A 80 1.67 12.00 -2.32
CA THR A 80 3.08 12.35 -2.44
C THR A 80 3.88 12.00 -1.19
N ALA A 81 3.29 12.19 0.00
CA ALA A 81 4.00 12.09 1.27
C ALA A 81 3.44 11.02 2.22
N GLY A 82 2.20 10.57 2.04
CA GLY A 82 1.54 9.59 2.93
C GLY A 82 1.12 10.11 4.31
N ASP A 83 1.46 11.35 4.67
CA ASP A 83 1.08 12.03 5.92
C ASP A 83 0.99 13.56 5.69
N GLY A 84 0.53 14.32 6.68
CA GLY A 84 0.46 15.78 6.65
C GLY A 84 -0.79 16.35 6.00
N THR A 85 -1.78 15.52 5.71
CA THR A 85 -3.03 15.90 5.03
C THR A 85 -3.79 16.97 5.81
N THR A 86 -3.96 16.78 7.13
CA THR A 86 -4.61 17.76 8.00
C THR A 86 -3.83 19.09 8.03
N THR A 87 -2.50 19.04 8.14
CA THR A 87 -1.64 20.25 8.10
C THR A 87 -1.79 21.00 6.79
N ALA A 88 -1.78 20.30 5.65
CA ALA A 88 -1.96 20.89 4.33
C ALA A 88 -3.33 21.58 4.19
N THR A 89 -4.41 20.96 4.69
CA THR A 89 -5.75 21.60 4.65
C THR A 89 -5.84 22.87 5.49
N VAL A 90 -5.24 22.89 6.68
CA VAL A 90 -5.24 24.07 7.57
C VAL A 90 -4.41 25.20 6.95
N LEU A 91 -3.23 24.89 6.38
CA LEU A 91 -2.41 25.87 5.67
C LEU A 91 -3.13 26.44 4.45
N ALA A 92 -3.73 25.58 3.63
CA ALA A 92 -4.49 26.00 2.45
C ALA A 92 -5.64 26.94 2.82
N LYS A 93 -6.38 26.64 3.90
CA LYS A 93 -7.43 27.52 4.43
C LYS A 93 -6.88 28.88 4.83
N SER A 94 -5.76 28.91 5.54
CA SER A 94 -5.15 30.16 6.01
C SER A 94 -4.71 31.04 4.83
N ILE A 95 -4.00 30.46 3.87
CA ILE A 95 -3.53 31.16 2.67
C ILE A 95 -4.72 31.68 1.85
N PHE A 96 -5.73 30.84 1.64
CA PHE A 96 -6.91 31.21 0.85
C PHE A 96 -7.72 32.32 1.52
N SER A 97 -7.97 32.22 2.83
CA SER A 97 -8.72 33.22 3.59
C SER A 97 -8.04 34.60 3.54
N GLU A 98 -6.73 34.67 3.78
CA GLU A 98 -5.98 35.92 3.71
C GLU A 98 -5.88 36.46 2.28
N THR A 99 -5.78 35.59 1.28
CA THR A 99 -5.80 36.01 -0.13
C THR A 99 -7.14 36.64 -0.49
N VAL A 100 -8.27 36.04 -0.09
CA VAL A 100 -9.61 36.60 -0.37
C VAL A 100 -9.78 37.98 0.25
N LYS A 101 -9.29 38.20 1.48
CA LYS A 101 -9.30 39.52 2.15
C LYS A 101 -8.48 40.56 1.40
N ASN A 102 -7.24 40.23 1.02
CA ASN A 102 -6.35 41.16 0.32
C ASN A 102 -6.88 41.51 -1.09
N VAL A 103 -7.47 40.55 -1.79
CA VAL A 103 -8.10 40.85 -3.08
C VAL A 103 -9.35 41.72 -2.90
N ALA A 104 -10.14 41.52 -1.84
CA ALA A 104 -11.26 42.40 -1.53
C ALA A 104 -10.80 43.85 -1.21
N ALA A 105 -9.58 44.01 -0.67
CA ALA A 105 -8.94 45.31 -0.45
C ALA A 105 -8.36 45.95 -1.74
N GLY A 106 -8.52 45.30 -2.90
CA GLY A 106 -8.08 45.83 -4.20
C GLY A 106 -6.69 45.38 -4.65
N CYS A 107 -6.03 44.48 -3.92
CA CYS A 107 -4.75 43.93 -4.36
C CYS A 107 -4.90 43.02 -5.60
N ASN A 108 -3.90 43.03 -6.47
CA ASN A 108 -3.86 42.17 -7.65
C ASN A 108 -3.66 40.69 -7.26
N PRO A 109 -4.61 39.78 -7.58
CA PRO A 109 -4.49 38.35 -7.26
C PRO A 109 -3.24 37.68 -7.82
N MET A 110 -2.78 38.12 -9.00
CA MET A 110 -1.61 37.53 -9.66
C MET A 110 -0.30 37.91 -8.95
N ASP A 111 -0.24 39.11 -8.36
CA ASP A 111 0.90 39.55 -7.55
C ASP A 111 0.92 38.82 -6.21
N LEU A 112 -0.23 38.68 -5.56
CA LEU A 112 -0.36 37.89 -4.32
C LEU A 112 0.08 36.44 -4.52
N ARG A 113 -0.32 35.80 -5.63
CA ARG A 113 0.11 34.46 -5.97
C ARG A 113 1.63 34.38 -6.17
N ARG A 114 2.22 35.31 -6.92
CA ARG A 114 3.68 35.35 -7.15
C ARG A 114 4.45 35.54 -5.85
N GLY A 115 4.00 36.45 -4.99
CA GLY A 115 4.62 36.67 -3.67
C GLY A 115 4.50 35.44 -2.76
N THR A 116 3.33 34.79 -2.73
CA THR A 116 3.12 33.56 -1.96
C THR A 116 4.03 32.44 -2.45
N GLN A 117 4.17 32.28 -3.76
CA GLN A 117 5.03 31.26 -4.35
C GLN A 117 6.51 31.49 -3.99
N ALA A 118 6.99 32.73 -4.10
CA ALA A 118 8.36 33.09 -3.71
C ALA A 118 8.61 32.84 -2.21
N ALA A 119 7.62 33.13 -1.35
CA ALA A 119 7.73 32.85 0.07
C ALA A 119 7.78 31.33 0.37
N VAL A 120 6.96 30.53 -0.32
CA VAL A 120 6.99 29.06 -0.20
C VAL A 120 8.34 28.51 -0.62
N GLU A 121 8.91 28.98 -1.73
CA GLU A 121 10.23 28.56 -2.20
C GLU A 121 11.33 28.85 -1.17
N ALA A 122 11.35 30.05 -0.60
CA ALA A 122 12.31 30.42 0.45
C ALA A 122 12.15 29.56 1.72
N VAL A 123 10.90 29.25 2.12
CA VAL A 123 10.63 28.37 3.27
C VAL A 123 11.10 26.94 2.98
N VAL A 124 10.84 26.40 1.79
CA VAL A 124 11.29 25.06 1.41
C VAL A 124 12.81 24.99 1.40
N GLU A 125 13.50 25.99 0.85
CA GLU A 125 14.96 26.06 0.87
C GLU A 125 15.50 26.09 2.31
N PHE A 126 14.87 26.88 3.19
CA PHE A 126 15.23 26.92 4.61
C PHE A 126 15.03 25.55 5.28
N LEU A 127 13.91 24.87 5.04
CA LEU A 127 13.64 23.54 5.60
C LEU A 127 14.65 22.50 5.10
N GLN A 128 15.03 22.55 3.82
CA GLN A 128 16.05 21.65 3.26
C GLN A 128 17.43 21.87 3.87
N LYS A 129 17.81 23.12 4.17
CA LYS A 129 19.08 23.44 4.84
C LYS A 129 19.12 23.00 6.29
N ASN A 130 17.97 22.92 6.95
CA ASN A 130 17.86 22.57 8.37
C ASN A 130 17.42 21.12 8.62
N LYS A 131 17.27 20.30 7.57
CA LYS A 131 16.93 18.89 7.72
C LYS A 131 18.09 18.13 8.38
N ARG A 132 17.76 17.10 9.15
CA ARG A 132 18.72 16.15 9.70
C ARG A 132 18.34 14.76 9.24
N ASP A 133 19.29 14.05 8.65
CA ASP A 133 19.06 12.68 8.20
C ASP A 133 18.90 11.74 9.39
N ILE A 134 18.00 10.77 9.25
CA ILE A 134 17.70 9.77 10.28
C ILE A 134 18.72 8.63 10.16
N THR A 135 19.39 8.34 11.27
CA THR A 135 20.51 7.38 11.29
C THR A 135 20.24 6.18 12.19
N THR A 136 19.44 6.33 13.24
CA THR A 136 19.22 5.26 14.23
C THR A 136 17.83 4.63 14.11
N SER A 137 17.72 3.37 14.52
CA SER A 137 16.42 2.66 14.62
C SER A 137 15.49 3.35 15.63
N GLU A 138 16.05 3.98 16.68
CA GLU A 138 15.27 4.76 17.64
C GLU A 138 14.61 5.99 17.02
N GLU A 139 15.33 6.72 16.15
CA GLU A 139 14.76 7.86 15.42
C GLU A 139 13.65 7.42 14.45
N ILE A 140 13.78 6.25 13.81
CA ILE A 140 12.71 5.64 12.99
C ILE A 140 11.49 5.34 13.87
N ALA A 141 11.70 4.70 15.02
CA ALA A 141 10.63 4.38 15.96
C ALA A 141 9.94 5.64 16.47
N GLN A 142 10.67 6.73 16.71
CA GLN A 142 10.11 8.02 17.12
C GLN A 142 9.19 8.61 16.05
N VAL A 143 9.63 8.64 14.79
CA VAL A 143 8.80 9.13 13.67
C VAL A 143 7.54 8.28 13.53
N ALA A 144 7.68 6.96 13.50
CA ALA A 144 6.56 6.04 13.40
C ALA A 144 5.57 6.18 14.58
N THR A 145 6.08 6.36 15.80
CA THR A 145 5.26 6.59 17.00
C THR A 145 4.46 7.89 16.89
N ILE A 146 5.08 8.98 16.42
CA ILE A 146 4.41 10.27 16.30
C ILE A 146 3.31 10.20 15.23
N SER A 147 3.59 9.61 14.07
CA SER A 147 2.61 9.42 13.00
C SER A 147 1.49 8.44 13.39
N ALA A 148 1.78 7.45 14.25
CA ALA A 148 0.79 6.56 14.85
C ALA A 148 0.03 7.19 16.05
N ASN A 149 -0.07 8.52 16.11
CA ASN A 149 -0.79 9.26 17.15
C ASN A 149 -0.30 8.95 18.59
N GLY A 150 1.01 8.75 18.74
CA GLY A 150 1.67 8.49 20.03
C GLY A 150 1.74 7.02 20.43
N ASP A 151 1.38 6.09 19.54
CA ASP A 151 1.43 4.66 19.82
C ASP A 151 2.87 4.12 19.72
N THR A 152 3.48 3.92 20.89
CA THR A 152 4.84 3.36 20.99
C THR A 152 4.94 1.89 20.60
N HIS A 153 3.84 1.13 20.65
CA HIS A 153 3.82 -0.27 20.24
C HIS A 153 3.97 -0.38 18.72
N ILE A 154 3.14 0.38 17.99
CA ILE A 154 3.20 0.47 16.53
C ILE A 154 4.55 1.03 16.05
N GLY A 155 5.05 2.08 16.70
CA GLY A 155 6.35 2.65 16.36
C GLY A 155 7.50 1.65 16.48
N LYS A 156 7.50 0.82 17.53
CA LYS A 156 8.47 -0.27 17.71
C LYS A 156 8.30 -1.38 16.69
N LEU A 157 7.07 -1.78 16.38
CA LEU A 157 6.80 -2.81 15.36
C LEU A 157 7.33 -2.40 13.99
N ILE A 158 7.09 -1.15 13.58
CA ILE A 158 7.59 -0.61 12.31
C ILE A 158 9.12 -0.55 12.30
N ALA A 159 9.73 -0.06 13.37
CA ALA A 159 11.20 0.00 13.48
C ALA A 159 11.82 -1.41 13.40
N ASN A 160 11.27 -2.38 14.13
CA ASN A 160 11.70 -3.78 14.09
C ASN A 160 11.52 -4.40 12.69
N ALA A 161 10.43 -4.07 11.99
CA ALA A 161 10.20 -4.52 10.63
C ALA A 161 11.27 -3.94 9.70
N MET A 162 11.48 -2.62 9.72
CA MET A 162 12.47 -1.93 8.88
C MET A 162 13.91 -2.38 9.16
N GLU A 163 14.26 -2.70 10.41
CA GLU A 163 15.58 -3.23 10.76
C GLU A 163 15.83 -4.59 10.12
N LYS A 164 14.79 -5.44 10.04
CA LYS A 164 14.91 -6.79 9.47
C LYS A 164 14.82 -6.82 7.95
N VAL A 165 13.93 -6.02 7.34
CA VAL A 165 13.79 -5.96 5.86
C VAL A 165 14.76 -4.99 5.20
N GLY A 166 15.42 -4.12 5.97
CA GLY A 166 16.26 -3.04 5.49
C GLY A 166 15.44 -1.78 5.09
N LYS A 167 16.14 -0.65 4.90
CA LYS A 167 15.51 0.66 4.61
C LYS A 167 14.67 0.67 3.32
N GLU A 168 15.01 -0.19 2.36
CA GLU A 168 14.31 -0.32 1.08
C GLU A 168 13.47 -1.61 0.98
N GLY A 169 13.26 -2.28 2.12
CA GLY A 169 12.45 -3.49 2.18
C GLY A 169 10.95 -3.21 2.02
N VAL A 170 10.22 -4.19 1.48
CA VAL A 170 8.76 -4.10 1.32
C VAL A 170 8.08 -4.48 2.62
N ILE A 171 7.27 -3.57 3.17
CA ILE A 171 6.43 -3.82 4.33
C ILE A 171 4.97 -3.82 3.88
N THR A 172 4.23 -4.87 4.25
CA THR A 172 2.79 -4.97 3.96
C THR A 172 2.01 -5.12 5.26
N VAL A 173 0.89 -4.41 5.37
CA VAL A 173 -0.01 -4.49 6.52
C VAL A 173 -1.26 -5.27 6.09
N LYS A 174 -1.67 -6.24 6.90
CA LYS A 174 -2.87 -7.06 6.69
C LYS A 174 -3.71 -7.07 7.95
N GLU A 175 -5.02 -7.28 7.79
CA GLU A 175 -5.93 -7.44 8.93
C GLU A 175 -5.62 -8.76 9.65
N GLY A 176 -5.30 -8.65 10.95
CA GLY A 176 -5.03 -9.79 11.81
C GLY A 176 -6.30 -10.56 12.17
N LYS A 177 -6.15 -11.86 12.46
CA LYS A 177 -7.23 -12.70 13.03
C LYS A 177 -7.18 -12.77 14.56
N THR A 178 -6.08 -12.32 15.14
CA THR A 178 -5.78 -12.31 16.57
C THR A 178 -5.98 -10.90 17.13
N MET A 179 -6.01 -10.80 18.45
CA MET A 179 -6.13 -9.51 19.16
C MET A 179 -4.77 -8.80 19.32
N GLU A 180 -3.68 -9.49 19.01
CA GLU A 180 -2.32 -8.98 19.14
C GLU A 180 -1.75 -8.68 17.75
N ASP A 181 -0.94 -7.62 17.65
CA ASP A 181 -0.24 -7.28 16.43
C ASP A 181 0.94 -8.25 16.21
N GLU A 182 0.98 -8.89 15.04
CA GLU A 182 1.99 -9.88 14.68
C GLU A 182 2.90 -9.35 13.57
N LEU A 183 4.22 -9.53 13.74
CA LEU A 183 5.21 -9.24 12.71
C LEU A 183 5.72 -10.54 12.09
N ASP A 184 5.21 -10.88 10.90
CA ASP A 184 5.70 -12.00 10.10
C ASP A 184 6.72 -11.51 9.06
N ILE A 185 7.90 -12.10 9.07
CA ILE A 185 9.00 -11.76 8.16
C ILE A 185 9.14 -12.93 7.19
N THR A 186 8.82 -12.66 5.94
CA THR A 186 9.04 -13.64 4.87
C THR A 186 10.34 -13.29 4.16
N GLU A 187 11.39 -14.08 4.41
CA GLU A 187 12.59 -14.05 3.58
C GLU A 187 12.31 -14.73 2.24
N GLY A 188 12.65 -14.05 1.13
CA GLY A 188 12.41 -14.54 -0.22
C GLY A 188 11.22 -13.86 -0.91
N MET A 189 10.54 -14.59 -1.79
CA MET A 189 9.40 -14.06 -2.54
C MET A 189 8.11 -14.76 -2.11
N ARG A 190 7.10 -13.96 -1.79
CA ARG A 190 5.73 -14.41 -1.51
C ARG A 190 4.79 -13.95 -2.62
N PHE A 191 3.95 -14.85 -3.08
CA PHE A 191 2.86 -14.53 -4.00
C PHE A 191 1.58 -15.27 -3.61
N ASP A 192 0.42 -14.68 -3.92
CA ASP A 192 -0.88 -15.17 -3.48
C ASP A 192 -1.43 -16.29 -4.39
N ARG A 193 -0.72 -17.43 -4.45
CA ARG A 193 -1.16 -18.66 -5.13
C ARG A 193 -0.91 -19.88 -4.24
N GLY A 194 -1.95 -20.68 -4.04
CA GLY A 194 -1.87 -21.95 -3.29
C GLY A 194 -1.53 -23.15 -4.18
N TYR A 195 -1.39 -24.32 -3.55
CA TYR A 195 -1.25 -25.60 -4.23
C TYR A 195 -2.50 -25.91 -5.06
N VAL A 196 -2.30 -26.49 -6.25
CA VAL A 196 -3.40 -26.88 -7.15
C VAL A 196 -4.25 -28.00 -6.57
N SER A 197 -3.67 -28.84 -5.71
CA SER A 197 -4.34 -30.00 -5.11
C SER A 197 -3.97 -30.17 -3.63
N PRO A 198 -4.94 -30.41 -2.72
CA PRO A 198 -4.67 -30.68 -1.30
C PRO A 198 -3.82 -31.93 -1.06
N TYR A 199 -3.71 -32.85 -2.03
CA TYR A 199 -2.88 -34.04 -1.91
C TYR A 199 -1.38 -33.75 -1.84
N PHE A 200 -0.96 -32.51 -2.11
CA PHE A 200 0.43 -32.09 -1.96
C PHE A 200 0.82 -31.72 -0.53
N ILE A 201 -0.15 -31.59 0.40
CA ILE A 201 0.11 -31.25 1.81
C ILE A 201 1.13 -32.22 2.42
N THR A 202 2.19 -31.66 3.00
CA THR A 202 3.23 -32.43 3.70
C THR A 202 3.02 -32.39 5.21
N ASP A 203 2.55 -31.27 5.75
CA ASP A 203 2.14 -31.14 7.15
C ASP A 203 0.61 -31.07 7.26
N THR A 204 0.02 -32.16 7.74
CA THR A 204 -1.43 -32.31 7.91
C THR A 204 -2.00 -31.46 9.04
N LYS A 205 -1.18 -31.02 10.01
CA LYS A 205 -1.64 -30.18 11.12
C LYS A 205 -1.79 -28.72 10.70
N SER A 206 -0.78 -28.19 10.02
CA SER A 206 -0.79 -26.80 9.55
C SER A 206 -1.42 -26.62 8.16
N GLN A 207 -1.75 -27.72 7.46
CA GLN A 207 -2.22 -27.74 6.07
C GLN A 207 -1.27 -27.04 5.09
N LYS A 208 0.04 -27.17 5.34
CA LYS A 208 1.10 -26.56 4.54
C LYS A 208 1.86 -27.58 3.71
N VAL A 209 2.49 -27.07 2.66
CA VAL A 209 3.51 -27.78 1.88
C VAL A 209 4.84 -27.17 2.23
N GLU A 210 5.72 -27.96 2.80
CA GLU A 210 7.05 -27.54 3.26
C GLU A 210 8.09 -28.47 2.63
N PHE A 211 9.05 -27.87 1.94
CA PHE A 211 10.15 -28.58 1.28
C PHE A 211 11.48 -27.94 1.63
N GLU A 212 12.46 -28.78 1.93
CA GLU A 212 13.84 -28.35 2.10
C GLU A 212 14.61 -28.46 0.79
N LYS A 213 15.30 -27.38 0.41
CA LYS A 213 16.14 -27.31 -0.80
C LYS A 213 15.43 -27.87 -2.06
N PRO A 214 14.20 -27.45 -2.39
CA PRO A 214 13.51 -27.95 -3.57
C PRO A 214 14.24 -27.57 -4.87
N LEU A 215 14.00 -28.33 -5.92
CA LEU A 215 14.17 -27.89 -7.31
C LEU A 215 12.93 -27.10 -7.70
N ILE A 216 13.12 -26.05 -8.51
CA ILE A 216 12.04 -25.16 -8.93
C ILE A 216 11.94 -25.22 -10.44
N LEU A 217 10.81 -25.70 -10.95
CA LEU A 217 10.48 -25.70 -12.37
C LEU A 217 9.56 -24.51 -12.66
N LEU A 218 10.00 -23.62 -13.54
CA LEU A 218 9.26 -22.44 -13.96
C LEU A 218 8.81 -22.60 -15.42
N SER A 219 7.50 -22.62 -15.66
CA SER A 219 6.92 -22.74 -17.00
C SER A 219 6.00 -21.57 -17.32
N GLU A 220 6.22 -20.90 -18.45
CA GLU A 220 5.31 -19.85 -18.93
C GLU A 220 3.98 -20.46 -19.45
N LYS A 221 4.05 -21.70 -19.96
CA LYS A 221 2.92 -22.43 -20.55
C LYS A 221 2.23 -23.34 -19.53
N LYS A 222 0.99 -23.66 -19.87
CA LYS A 222 0.21 -24.72 -19.24
C LYS A 222 0.82 -26.10 -19.47
N ILE A 223 0.88 -26.92 -18.41
CA ILE A 223 1.39 -28.29 -18.43
C ILE A 223 0.23 -29.26 -18.24
N SER A 224 -0.18 -29.92 -19.33
CA SER A 224 -1.25 -30.94 -19.30
C SER A 224 -0.75 -32.34 -19.61
N ASN A 225 0.30 -32.46 -20.42
CA ASN A 225 0.85 -33.73 -20.88
C ASN A 225 1.91 -34.26 -19.91
N VAL A 226 1.91 -35.57 -19.68
CA VAL A 226 2.90 -36.24 -18.82
C VAL A 226 4.30 -36.14 -19.41
N GLN A 227 4.44 -36.18 -20.73
CA GLN A 227 5.73 -36.12 -21.42
C GLN A 227 6.54 -34.87 -21.05
N ASP A 228 5.86 -33.74 -20.87
CA ASP A 228 6.50 -32.44 -20.58
C ASP A 228 7.09 -32.38 -19.16
N ILE A 229 6.60 -33.23 -18.24
CA ILE A 229 6.99 -33.20 -16.82
C ILE A 229 7.95 -34.33 -16.43
N ILE A 230 8.01 -35.41 -17.22
CA ILE A 230 8.88 -36.58 -16.96
C ILE A 230 10.34 -36.16 -16.68
N PRO A 231 11.00 -35.32 -17.50
CA PRO A 231 12.39 -34.96 -17.27
C PRO A 231 12.62 -34.27 -15.92
N ALA A 232 11.66 -33.43 -15.48
CA ALA A 232 11.75 -32.74 -14.19
C ALA A 232 11.54 -33.70 -13.01
N LEU A 233 10.62 -34.66 -13.14
CA LEU A 233 10.38 -35.70 -12.12
C LEU A 233 11.59 -36.63 -11.99
N GLU A 234 12.21 -37.02 -13.10
CA GLU A 234 13.43 -37.83 -13.13
C GLU A 234 14.60 -37.10 -12.46
N ALA A 235 14.82 -35.82 -12.79
CA ALA A 235 15.85 -35.00 -12.16
C ALA A 235 15.66 -34.88 -10.64
N SER A 236 14.41 -34.66 -10.20
CA SER A 236 14.05 -34.62 -8.78
C SER A 236 14.32 -35.95 -8.07
N THR A 237 13.98 -37.07 -8.72
CA THR A 237 14.22 -38.42 -8.20
C THR A 237 15.72 -38.74 -8.09
N GLN A 238 16.49 -38.42 -9.14
CA GLN A 238 17.92 -38.68 -9.20
C GLN A 238 18.69 -37.88 -8.15
N LEU A 239 18.34 -36.61 -7.98
CA LEU A 239 18.95 -35.73 -6.98
C LEU A 239 18.40 -35.94 -5.57
N ARG A 240 17.33 -36.73 -5.42
CA ARG A 240 16.58 -36.93 -4.16
C ARG A 240 16.19 -35.61 -3.50
N ARG A 241 15.78 -34.63 -4.32
CA ARG A 241 15.35 -33.31 -3.87
C ARG A 241 13.87 -33.10 -4.21
N PRO A 242 13.08 -32.43 -3.36
CA PRO A 242 11.70 -32.11 -3.67
C PRO A 242 11.58 -31.26 -4.94
N LEU A 243 10.43 -31.29 -5.61
CA LEU A 243 10.15 -30.49 -6.80
C LEU A 243 8.97 -29.55 -6.56
N VAL A 244 9.18 -28.26 -6.81
CA VAL A 244 8.11 -27.26 -6.86
C VAL A 244 7.93 -26.84 -8.31
N ILE A 245 6.70 -26.90 -8.79
CA ILE A 245 6.36 -26.54 -10.17
C ILE A 245 5.48 -25.30 -10.16
N ILE A 246 5.94 -24.26 -10.83
CA ILE A 246 5.23 -22.99 -11.02
C ILE A 246 4.96 -22.83 -12.52
N ALA A 247 3.70 -23.00 -12.93
CA ALA A 247 3.29 -22.92 -14.33
C ALA A 247 2.04 -22.06 -14.50
N GLU A 248 1.71 -21.61 -15.73
CA GLU A 248 0.42 -20.96 -16.00
C GLU A 248 -0.75 -21.76 -15.42
N ASP A 249 -0.77 -23.06 -15.70
CA ASP A 249 -1.68 -24.02 -15.12
C ASP A 249 -1.08 -25.43 -15.19
N ILE A 250 -1.47 -26.30 -14.27
CA ILE A 250 -1.11 -27.73 -14.27
C ILE A 250 -2.39 -28.53 -14.08
N ASP A 251 -2.73 -29.33 -15.09
CA ASP A 251 -3.95 -30.13 -15.09
C ASP A 251 -3.78 -31.46 -15.83
N GLY A 252 -4.91 -32.15 -16.06
CA GLY A 252 -4.96 -33.37 -16.84
C GLY A 252 -4.08 -34.48 -16.27
N GLU A 253 -3.40 -35.16 -17.18
CA GLU A 253 -2.58 -36.33 -16.85
C GLU A 253 -1.33 -35.93 -16.06
N ALA A 254 -0.72 -34.78 -16.36
CA ALA A 254 0.45 -34.29 -15.65
C ALA A 254 0.18 -34.10 -14.14
N LEU A 255 -0.95 -33.49 -13.79
CA LEU A 255 -1.36 -33.32 -12.38
C LEU A 255 -1.61 -34.66 -11.71
N ALA A 256 -2.30 -35.59 -12.38
CA ALA A 256 -2.62 -36.91 -11.85
C ALA A 256 -1.35 -37.71 -11.52
N VAL A 257 -0.34 -37.66 -12.41
CA VAL A 257 0.95 -38.31 -12.21
C VAL A 257 1.70 -37.71 -11.03
N CYS A 258 1.71 -36.38 -10.87
CA CYS A 258 2.35 -35.73 -9.71
C CYS A 258 1.71 -36.16 -8.39
N ILE A 259 0.37 -36.18 -8.34
CA ILE A 259 -0.38 -36.60 -7.15
C ILE A 259 -0.09 -38.07 -6.82
N LEU A 260 -0.16 -38.97 -7.81
CA LEU A 260 0.08 -40.39 -7.61
C LEU A 260 1.49 -40.69 -7.08
N ASN A 261 2.51 -40.04 -7.64
CA ASN A 261 3.90 -40.21 -7.19
C ASN A 261 4.10 -39.68 -5.76
N LYS A 262 3.42 -38.58 -5.39
CA LYS A 262 3.44 -38.08 -4.01
C LYS A 262 2.74 -39.00 -3.02
N LEU A 263 1.58 -39.54 -3.38
CA LEU A 263 0.81 -40.45 -2.52
C LEU A 263 1.54 -41.78 -2.29
N ARG A 264 2.26 -42.27 -3.30
CA ARG A 264 3.11 -43.46 -3.19
C ARG A 264 4.40 -43.21 -2.39
N GLY A 265 4.67 -41.96 -2.00
CA GLY A 265 5.88 -41.58 -1.26
C GLY A 265 7.16 -41.64 -2.09
N GLN A 266 7.05 -41.84 -3.41
CA GLN A 266 8.20 -41.96 -4.30
C GLN A 266 8.85 -40.60 -4.60
N LEU A 267 8.03 -39.55 -4.64
CA LEU A 267 8.48 -38.19 -4.95
C LEU A 267 7.83 -37.17 -4.01
N GLN A 268 8.60 -36.17 -3.58
CA GLN A 268 8.06 -34.99 -2.94
C GLN A 268 7.87 -33.91 -4.01
N VAL A 269 6.62 -33.68 -4.42
CA VAL A 269 6.28 -32.70 -5.46
C VAL A 269 5.09 -31.85 -5.05
N ALA A 270 5.10 -30.57 -5.42
CA ALA A 270 3.91 -29.73 -5.37
C ALA A 270 3.84 -28.82 -6.60
N ALA A 271 2.61 -28.58 -7.05
CA ALA A 271 2.31 -27.71 -8.17
C ALA A 271 1.52 -26.49 -7.69
N VAL A 272 1.93 -25.31 -8.13
CA VAL A 272 1.26 -24.02 -7.89
C VAL A 272 1.07 -23.30 -9.24
N LYS A 273 0.00 -22.52 -9.36
CA LYS A 273 -0.19 -21.66 -10.52
C LYS A 273 0.74 -20.45 -10.41
N ALA A 274 1.23 -19.97 -11.55
CA ALA A 274 2.05 -18.77 -11.62
C ALA A 274 1.24 -17.54 -11.15
N PRO A 275 1.89 -16.59 -10.47
CA PRO A 275 1.26 -15.34 -10.05
C PRO A 275 1.06 -14.38 -11.23
N GLY A 276 0.05 -13.51 -11.13
CA GLY A 276 -0.28 -12.55 -12.19
C GLY A 276 -1.03 -13.16 -13.37
N PHE A 277 -1.21 -12.34 -14.42
CA PHE A 277 -1.89 -12.66 -15.67
C PHE A 277 -1.22 -11.93 -16.84
N GLY A 278 -1.31 -12.49 -18.06
CA GLY A 278 -0.77 -11.88 -19.27
C GLY A 278 0.74 -11.61 -19.18
N ASP A 279 1.18 -10.45 -19.67
CA ASP A 279 2.59 -10.07 -19.67
C ASP A 279 3.18 -9.92 -18.27
N ASN A 280 2.37 -9.48 -17.29
CA ASN A 280 2.81 -9.37 -15.90
C ASN A 280 3.21 -10.74 -15.32
N ARG A 281 2.54 -11.82 -15.73
CA ARG A 281 2.93 -13.19 -15.32
C ARG A 281 4.32 -13.55 -15.83
N LYS A 282 4.65 -13.17 -17.08
CA LYS A 282 5.95 -13.46 -17.68
C LYS A 282 7.06 -12.71 -16.94
N SER A 283 6.83 -11.44 -16.61
CA SER A 283 7.76 -10.64 -15.81
C SER A 283 8.00 -11.26 -14.43
N ILE A 284 6.95 -11.62 -13.70
CA ILE A 284 7.10 -12.22 -12.36
C ILE A 284 7.77 -13.61 -12.42
N LEU A 285 7.48 -14.42 -13.43
CA LEU A 285 8.20 -15.68 -13.65
C LEU A 285 9.68 -15.44 -13.95
N GLY A 286 10.00 -14.40 -14.71
CA GLY A 286 11.38 -13.95 -14.92
C GLY A 286 12.08 -13.56 -13.62
N ASP A 287 11.41 -12.79 -12.76
CA ASP A 287 11.93 -12.40 -11.45
C ASP A 287 12.16 -13.62 -10.55
N LEU A 288 11.23 -14.59 -10.55
CA LEU A 288 11.40 -15.87 -9.85
C LEU A 288 12.59 -16.66 -10.41
N GLY A 289 12.77 -16.66 -11.72
CA GLY A 289 13.92 -17.30 -12.37
C GLY A 289 15.24 -16.71 -11.90
N ILE A 290 15.34 -15.38 -11.87
CA ILE A 290 16.54 -14.68 -11.39
C ILE A 290 16.77 -14.96 -9.89
N LEU A 291 15.73 -14.84 -9.06
CA LEU A 291 15.82 -15.02 -7.61
C LEU A 291 16.23 -16.45 -7.22
N THR A 292 15.76 -17.44 -7.97
CA THR A 292 16.03 -18.86 -7.72
C THR A 292 17.18 -19.42 -8.55
N ASN A 293 17.80 -18.59 -9.39
CA ASN A 293 18.80 -18.97 -10.39
C ASN A 293 18.31 -20.13 -11.30
N ALA A 294 17.04 -20.07 -11.69
CA ALA A 294 16.37 -21.02 -12.57
C ALA A 294 16.08 -20.39 -13.94
N THR A 295 16.01 -21.23 -14.96
CA THR A 295 15.58 -20.82 -16.31
C THR A 295 14.08 -21.00 -16.44
N VAL A 296 13.39 -19.99 -16.99
CA VAL A 296 11.96 -20.08 -17.32
C VAL A 296 11.80 -20.80 -18.66
N PHE A 297 11.03 -21.88 -18.68
CA PHE A 297 10.69 -22.61 -19.91
C PHE A 297 9.49 -21.94 -20.60
N THR A 298 9.63 -21.68 -21.90
CA THR A 298 8.66 -20.90 -22.70
C THR A 298 7.82 -21.71 -23.66
#